data_AF-X1N2V9-F1
#
_entry.id   AF-X1N2V9-F1
#
_cell.length_a   1.000
_cell.length_b   1.000
_cell.length_c   1.000
_cell.angle_alpha   90.00
_cell.angle_beta   90.00
_cell.angle_gamma   90.00
#
_symmetry.space_group_name_H-M   'P 1'
#
loop_
_entity.id
_entity.type
_entity.pdbx_description
1 polymer ?
#
loop_
_entity_poly.entity_id
_entity_poly.type
_entity_poly.pdbx_seq_one_letter_code
_entity_poly.pdbx_strand_id
1 'polypeptide(L)'
;MPKAQQFEEAGYWVVTYPEEVRPLLHTKKALARQAKKLRDVLRELGYHRGLQRWHYFGEQSHKYHPHQNALVEGGYLEPAQLERQKDIIRKALFSATLSHATGKQLDIHYSYLKDPKQIFHKLKYITRATFLDELWNEALAHRLYRFRNCNTWGTWDSPAAWELPSQAEKLKPLLQLAENRCPVCGTPLNWNKRLFPLVLVLLENPTEIAKGIYLLPPIPERPP
;
A
#
# COMPACT_ATOMS: atom_id res chain seq x y z
N MET A 1 -1.45 3.68 11.52
CA MET A 1 -0.16 3.89 10.84
C MET A 1 1.04 3.63 11.77
N PRO A 2 1.16 2.49 12.49
CA PRO A 2 2.32 2.22 13.35
C PRO A 2 3.50 1.56 12.64
N LYS A 3 3.25 0.76 11.59
CA LYS A 3 4.26 -0.10 10.98
C LYS A 3 5.47 0.65 10.41
N ALA A 4 5.25 1.59 9.48
CA ALA A 4 6.34 2.35 8.86
C ALA A 4 7.08 3.27 9.85
N GLN A 5 6.48 3.58 11.02
CA GLN A 5 7.17 4.34 12.07
C GLN A 5 8.28 3.53 12.75
N GLN A 6 8.28 2.20 12.60
CA GLN A 6 9.32 1.32 13.11
C GLN A 6 10.59 1.32 12.24
N PHE A 7 10.56 1.99 11.09
CA PHE A 7 11.73 2.11 10.21
C PHE A 7 12.65 3.24 10.68
N GLU A 8 13.89 2.91 11.01
CA GLU A 8 14.94 3.92 11.22
C GLU A 8 15.32 4.59 9.90
N GLU A 9 15.54 3.78 8.87
CA GLU A 9 15.71 4.21 7.48
C GLU A 9 14.81 3.35 6.58
N ALA A 10 14.31 3.93 5.49
CA ALA A 10 13.41 3.25 4.59
C ALA A 10 13.95 3.19 3.15
N GLY A 11 13.91 2.01 2.57
CA GLY A 11 14.21 1.76 1.17
C GLY A 11 12.91 1.78 0.36
N TYR A 12 12.90 2.49 -0.74
CA TYR A 12 11.72 2.63 -1.60
C TYR A 12 12.01 2.08 -2.99
N TRP A 13 11.40 0.94 -3.29
CA TRP A 13 11.48 0.26 -4.58
C TRP A 13 10.22 0.54 -5.42
N VAL A 14 10.42 0.85 -6.70
CA VAL A 14 9.36 0.92 -7.70
C VAL A 14 9.73 0.04 -8.87
N VAL A 15 8.85 -0.90 -9.20
CA VAL A 15 8.98 -1.77 -10.37
C VAL A 15 7.91 -1.41 -11.38
N THR A 16 8.33 -0.96 -12.56
CA THR A 16 7.46 -0.59 -13.68
C THR A 16 7.61 -1.61 -14.80
N TYR A 17 6.46 -2.08 -15.30
CA TYR A 17 6.42 -3.08 -16.38
C TYR A 17 6.35 -2.40 -17.76
N PRO A 18 7.13 -2.91 -18.75
CA PRO A 18 7.00 -2.50 -20.15
C PRO A 18 5.56 -2.63 -20.64
N GLU A 19 5.14 -1.74 -21.52
CA GLU A 19 3.76 -1.64 -21.98
C GLU A 19 3.24 -2.94 -22.59
N GLU A 20 4.10 -3.61 -23.36
CA GLU A 20 3.85 -4.83 -24.10
C GLU A 20 3.44 -6.00 -23.18
N VAL A 21 3.86 -5.97 -21.91
CA VAL A 21 3.58 -7.05 -20.94
C VAL A 21 2.52 -6.68 -19.90
N ARG A 22 2.07 -5.43 -19.85
CA ARG A 22 1.02 -4.97 -18.92
C ARG A 22 -0.29 -5.76 -19.05
N PRO A 23 -0.73 -6.22 -20.25
CA PRO A 23 -1.92 -7.06 -20.36
C PRO A 23 -1.87 -8.34 -19.52
N LEU A 24 -0.68 -8.87 -19.25
CA LEU A 24 -0.48 -10.04 -18.39
C LEU A 24 -0.84 -9.77 -16.92
N LEU A 25 -0.92 -8.49 -16.52
CA LEU A 25 -1.23 -8.02 -15.16
C LEU A 25 -2.70 -7.60 -14.98
N HIS A 26 -3.60 -7.94 -15.90
CA HIS A 26 -5.02 -7.54 -15.83
C HIS A 26 -5.89 -8.40 -14.89
N THR A 27 -5.28 -9.34 -14.14
CA THR A 27 -6.03 -10.24 -13.26
C THR A 27 -5.50 -10.20 -11.83
N LYS A 28 -6.41 -10.37 -10.86
CA LYS A 28 -6.06 -10.50 -9.43
C LYS A 28 -4.99 -11.56 -9.19
N LYS A 29 -5.08 -12.71 -9.88
CA LYS A 29 -4.13 -13.82 -9.74
C LYS A 29 -2.74 -13.45 -10.27
N ALA A 30 -2.66 -12.73 -11.39
CA ALA A 30 -1.38 -12.26 -11.92
C ALA A 30 -0.74 -11.22 -10.99
N LEU A 31 -1.49 -10.18 -10.59
CA LEU A 31 -1.02 -9.14 -9.67
C LEU A 31 -0.60 -9.72 -8.31
N ALA A 32 -1.37 -10.65 -7.75
CA ALA A 32 -1.02 -11.29 -6.47
C ALA A 32 0.24 -12.15 -6.58
N ARG A 33 0.39 -12.91 -7.68
CA ARG A 33 1.58 -13.73 -7.93
C ARG A 33 2.83 -12.86 -8.07
N GLN A 34 2.72 -11.78 -8.85
CA GLN A 34 3.82 -10.87 -9.05
C GLN A 34 4.17 -10.10 -7.77
N ALA A 35 3.16 -9.72 -7.00
CA ALA A 35 3.35 -9.15 -5.68
C ALA A 35 4.03 -10.10 -4.69
N LYS A 36 3.70 -11.39 -4.76
CA LYS A 36 4.39 -12.42 -3.98
C LYS A 36 5.85 -12.53 -4.38
N LYS A 37 6.16 -12.59 -5.68
CA LYS A 37 7.53 -12.69 -6.17
C LYS A 37 8.41 -11.53 -5.70
N LEU A 38 7.95 -10.28 -5.82
CA LEU A 38 8.74 -9.12 -5.36
C LEU A 38 9.01 -9.21 -3.86
N ARG A 39 7.98 -9.55 -3.07
CA ARG A 39 8.16 -9.72 -1.62
C ARG A 39 9.18 -10.82 -1.29
N ASP A 40 9.10 -11.96 -1.97
CA ASP A 40 9.98 -13.09 -1.68
C ASP A 40 11.43 -12.74 -2.02
N VAL A 41 11.69 -12.12 -3.18
CA VAL A 41 13.05 -11.69 -3.55
C VAL A 41 13.57 -10.57 -2.64
N LEU A 42 12.73 -9.63 -2.20
CA LEU A 42 13.15 -8.62 -1.22
C LEU A 42 13.53 -9.26 0.12
N ARG A 43 12.80 -10.29 0.57
CA ARG A 43 13.17 -11.05 1.77
C ARG A 43 14.50 -11.78 1.60
N GLU A 44 14.75 -12.38 0.45
CA GLU A 44 16.03 -13.04 0.12
C GLU A 44 17.19 -12.04 0.08
N LEU A 45 16.93 -10.79 -0.32
CA LEU A 45 17.89 -9.69 -0.29
C LEU A 45 18.15 -9.11 1.12
N GLY A 46 17.47 -9.62 2.15
CA GLY A 46 17.66 -9.21 3.55
C GLY A 46 16.63 -8.20 4.07
N TYR A 47 15.62 -7.83 3.29
CA TYR A 47 14.56 -6.93 3.75
C TYR A 47 13.53 -7.69 4.60
N HIS A 48 13.78 -7.76 5.90
CA HIS A 48 13.00 -8.56 6.86
C HIS A 48 11.54 -8.09 7.01
N ARG A 49 11.28 -6.79 6.85
CA ARG A 49 9.94 -6.20 6.91
C ARG A 49 9.73 -5.13 5.84
N GLY A 50 8.47 -4.99 5.45
CA GLY A 50 8.08 -4.00 4.47
C GLY A 50 6.59 -4.03 4.13
N LEU A 51 6.19 -3.08 3.32
CA LEU A 51 4.86 -2.97 2.73
C LEU A 51 4.97 -2.82 1.23
N GLN A 52 3.96 -3.27 0.51
CA GLN A 52 3.88 -3.13 -0.93
C GLN A 52 2.46 -2.88 -1.40
N ARG A 53 2.34 -2.17 -2.52
CA ARG A 53 1.06 -1.83 -3.13
C ARG A 53 1.21 -1.55 -4.62
N TRP A 54 0.23 -2.00 -5.41
CA TRP A 54 0.14 -1.59 -6.81
C TRP A 54 -0.49 -0.23 -6.94
N HIS A 55 0.03 0.54 -7.87
CA HIS A 55 -0.65 1.66 -8.51
C HIS A 55 -0.92 1.29 -9.96
N TYR A 56 -1.95 1.89 -10.57
CA TYR A 56 -2.44 1.47 -11.89
C TYR A 56 -2.59 2.60 -12.92
N PHE A 57 -3.17 3.72 -12.49
CA PHE A 57 -3.49 4.86 -13.35
C PHE A 57 -3.08 6.15 -12.64
N GLY A 58 -2.64 7.12 -13.42
CA GLY A 58 -2.34 8.47 -12.93
C GLY A 58 -3.55 9.38 -13.11
N GLU A 59 -3.63 10.46 -12.33
CA GLU A 59 -4.67 11.49 -12.52
C GLU A 59 -4.53 12.20 -13.88
N GLN A 60 -3.33 12.21 -14.46
CA GLN A 60 -3.02 12.87 -15.73
C GLN A 60 -3.14 11.93 -16.95
N SER A 61 -3.39 10.63 -16.74
CA SER A 61 -3.47 9.66 -17.83
C SER A 61 -4.31 8.45 -17.47
N HIS A 62 -5.32 8.17 -18.30
CA HIS A 62 -6.15 6.95 -18.21
C HIS A 62 -5.45 5.72 -18.81
N LYS A 63 -4.17 5.83 -19.18
CA LYS A 63 -3.39 4.70 -19.67
C LYS A 63 -3.04 3.77 -18.52
N TYR A 64 -3.33 2.47 -18.69
CA TYR A 64 -2.95 1.47 -17.72
C TYR A 64 -1.41 1.37 -17.60
N HIS A 65 -0.92 1.65 -16.40
CA HIS A 65 0.49 1.77 -16.07
C HIS A 65 0.74 1.14 -14.68
N PRO A 66 0.68 -0.20 -14.56
CA PRO A 66 0.83 -0.87 -13.28
C PRO A 66 2.28 -0.74 -12.81
N HIS A 67 2.47 -0.07 -11.68
CA HIS A 67 3.74 -0.03 -10.97
C HIS A 67 3.58 -0.59 -9.57
N GLN A 68 4.55 -1.43 -9.20
CA GLN A 68 4.59 -2.06 -7.90
C GLN A 68 5.52 -1.27 -7.00
N ASN A 69 4.95 -0.67 -5.96
CA ASN A 69 5.69 0.07 -4.96
C ASN A 69 5.97 -0.82 -3.76
N ALA A 70 7.18 -0.79 -3.23
CA ALA A 70 7.53 -1.40 -1.95
C ALA A 70 8.33 -0.43 -1.08
N LEU A 71 7.93 -0.29 0.18
CA LEU A 71 8.68 0.43 1.20
C LEU A 71 9.17 -0.60 2.22
N VAL A 72 10.48 -0.69 2.38
CA VAL A 72 11.16 -1.67 3.22
C VAL A 72 11.97 -0.97 4.29
N GLU A 73 12.23 -1.64 5.39
CA GLU A 73 13.29 -1.19 6.30
C GLU A 73 14.64 -1.44 5.63
N GLY A 74 15.35 -0.36 5.29
CA GLY A 74 16.57 -0.43 4.51
C GLY A 74 17.10 0.96 4.19
N GLY A 75 18.43 1.09 4.16
CA GLY A 75 19.08 2.39 4.04
C GLY A 75 19.70 2.63 2.67
N TYR A 76 20.76 3.45 2.68
CA TYR A 76 21.61 3.65 1.51
C TYR A 76 22.15 2.32 0.96
N LEU A 77 22.29 2.24 -0.37
CA LEU A 77 22.95 1.14 -1.08
C LEU A 77 24.05 1.72 -1.94
N GLU A 78 25.26 1.17 -1.82
CA GLU A 78 26.36 1.48 -2.73
C GLU A 78 25.95 1.17 -4.18
N PRO A 79 26.41 1.94 -5.19
CA PRO A 79 25.95 1.78 -6.58
C PRO A 79 26.06 0.34 -7.11
N ALA A 80 27.17 -0.35 -6.82
CA ALA A 80 27.38 -1.74 -7.22
C ALA A 80 26.39 -2.70 -6.53
N GLN A 81 26.09 -2.47 -5.25
CA GLN A 81 25.11 -3.25 -4.50
C GLN A 81 23.70 -3.00 -5.03
N LEU A 82 23.35 -1.74 -5.32
CA LEU A 82 22.07 -1.37 -5.89
C LEU A 82 21.82 -2.06 -7.23
N GLU A 83 22.78 -1.98 -8.16
CA GLU A 83 22.63 -2.62 -9.46
C GLU A 83 22.55 -4.15 -9.35
N ARG A 84 23.36 -4.77 -8.47
CA ARG A 84 23.24 -6.20 -8.18
C ARG A 84 21.83 -6.58 -7.69
N GLN A 85 21.25 -5.79 -6.79
CA GLN A 85 19.90 -6.05 -6.29
C GLN A 85 18.84 -5.85 -7.38
N LYS A 86 18.95 -4.80 -8.19
CA LYS A 86 18.06 -4.59 -9.34
C LYS A 86 18.13 -5.77 -10.30
N ASP A 87 19.32 -6.29 -10.61
CA ASP A 87 19.49 -7.46 -11.48
C ASP A 87 18.77 -8.70 -10.94
N ILE A 88 18.90 -8.96 -9.63
CA ILE A 88 18.22 -10.07 -8.96
C ILE A 88 16.71 -9.91 -9.04
N ILE A 89 16.19 -8.71 -8.76
CA ILE A 89 14.76 -8.41 -8.86
C ILE A 89 14.28 -8.56 -10.31
N ARG A 90 15.02 -8.03 -11.30
CA ARG A 90 14.67 -8.16 -12.73
C ARG A 90 14.54 -9.63 -13.12
N LYS A 91 15.52 -10.47 -12.76
CA LYS A 91 15.50 -11.92 -13.06
C LYS A 91 14.33 -12.65 -12.39
N ALA A 92 13.99 -12.29 -11.15
CA ALA A 92 12.88 -12.91 -10.43
C ALA A 92 11.50 -12.55 -11.01
N LEU A 93 11.35 -11.30 -11.45
CA LEU A 93 10.07 -10.73 -11.88
C LEU A 93 9.83 -10.85 -13.38
N PHE A 94 10.88 -10.87 -14.20
CA PHE A 94 10.81 -10.79 -15.65
C PHE A 94 11.68 -11.86 -16.28
N SER A 95 11.04 -12.84 -16.92
CA SER A 95 11.76 -13.98 -17.48
C SER A 95 12.63 -13.56 -18.67
N ALA A 96 13.72 -14.29 -18.89
CA ALA A 96 14.56 -14.12 -20.08
C ALA A 96 13.72 -14.22 -21.36
N THR A 97 12.77 -15.15 -21.43
CA THR A 97 11.84 -15.28 -22.56
C THR A 97 11.05 -14.00 -22.83
N LEU A 98 10.49 -13.35 -21.80
CA LEU A 98 9.76 -12.09 -21.99
C LEU A 98 10.70 -10.96 -22.40
N SER A 99 11.89 -10.90 -21.82
CA SER A 99 12.91 -9.91 -22.20
C SER A 99 13.33 -10.07 -23.66
N HIS A 100 13.61 -11.29 -24.12
CA HIS A 100 13.95 -11.57 -25.52
C HIS A 100 12.78 -11.30 -26.46
N ALA A 101 11.56 -11.71 -26.12
CA ALA A 101 10.37 -11.51 -26.95
C ALA A 101 9.99 -10.03 -27.12
N THR A 102 10.31 -9.19 -26.13
CA THR A 102 9.94 -7.76 -26.16
C THR A 102 11.11 -6.83 -26.51
N GLY A 103 12.36 -7.30 -26.39
CA GLY A 103 13.54 -6.43 -26.44
C GLY A 103 13.59 -5.39 -25.30
N LYS A 104 12.83 -5.60 -24.22
CA LYS A 104 12.70 -4.67 -23.08
C LYS A 104 13.19 -5.32 -21.78
N GLN A 105 13.32 -4.48 -20.74
CA GLN A 105 13.58 -4.90 -19.36
C GLN A 105 12.62 -4.17 -18.42
N LEU A 106 12.48 -4.64 -17.17
CA LEU A 106 11.79 -3.88 -16.13
C LEU A 106 12.56 -2.62 -15.80
N ASP A 107 11.83 -1.51 -15.69
CA ASP A 107 12.35 -0.30 -15.07
C ASP A 107 12.21 -0.44 -13.54
N ILE A 108 13.35 -0.38 -12.84
CA ILE A 108 13.43 -0.54 -11.39
C ILE A 108 14.13 0.68 -10.79
N HIS A 109 13.37 1.46 -10.04
CA HIS A 109 13.87 2.60 -9.29
C HIS A 109 14.04 2.26 -7.81
N TYR A 110 15.09 2.82 -7.21
CA TYR A 110 15.33 2.79 -5.76
C TYR A 110 15.64 4.19 -5.25
N SER A 111 15.11 4.53 -4.09
CA SER A 111 15.60 5.64 -3.27
C SER A 111 15.60 5.22 -1.80
N TYR A 112 16.52 5.77 -1.01
CA TYR A 112 16.53 5.61 0.44
C TYR A 112 16.02 6.89 1.09
N LEU A 113 15.42 6.75 2.27
CA LEU A 113 14.74 7.81 3.00
C LEU A 113 15.16 7.73 4.46
N LYS A 114 15.78 8.80 4.96
CA LYS A 114 16.21 8.90 6.37
C LYS A 114 15.35 9.85 7.20
N ASP A 115 14.83 10.91 6.58
CA ASP A 115 13.99 11.88 7.26
C ASP A 115 12.57 11.33 7.47
N PRO A 116 12.04 11.31 8.72
CA PRO A 116 10.68 10.88 9.03
C PRO A 116 9.60 11.52 8.14
N LYS A 117 9.75 12.82 7.79
CA LYS A 117 8.79 13.49 6.91
C LYS A 117 8.81 12.91 5.49
N GLN A 118 9.98 12.55 4.97
CA GLN A 118 10.11 11.90 3.66
C GLN A 118 9.54 10.48 3.68
N ILE A 119 9.82 9.69 4.73
CA ILE A 119 9.23 8.35 4.90
C ILE A 119 7.70 8.45 4.92
N PHE A 120 7.16 9.38 5.71
CA PHE A 120 5.72 9.61 5.78
C PHE A 120 5.12 10.09 4.46
N HIS A 121 5.77 11.03 3.78
CA HIS A 121 5.32 11.51 2.46
C HIS A 121 5.28 10.36 1.45
N LYS A 122 6.32 9.51 1.44
CA LYS A 122 6.35 8.35 0.55
C LYS A 122 5.30 7.31 0.92
N LEU A 123 5.08 7.04 2.20
CA LEU A 123 3.99 6.17 2.66
C LEU A 123 2.63 6.68 2.17
N LYS A 124 2.38 7.99 2.28
CA LYS A 124 1.16 8.64 1.75
C LYS A 124 1.03 8.42 0.24
N TYR A 125 2.11 8.63 -0.52
CA TYR A 125 2.13 8.37 -1.95
C TYR A 125 1.79 6.91 -2.26
N ILE A 126 2.47 5.95 -1.63
CA ILE A 126 2.25 4.51 -1.87
C ILE A 126 0.82 4.10 -1.52
N THR A 127 0.28 4.61 -0.42
CA THR A 127 -1.05 4.24 0.09
C THR A 127 -2.19 5.03 -0.53
N ARG A 128 -1.91 5.99 -1.43
CA ARG A 128 -2.93 6.73 -2.16
C ARG A 128 -3.76 5.79 -3.04
N ALA A 129 -5.05 6.07 -3.17
CA ALA A 129 -5.89 5.37 -4.15
C ALA A 129 -5.42 5.74 -5.57
N THR A 130 -5.42 4.75 -6.44
CA THR A 130 -5.16 4.89 -7.87
C THR A 130 -6.20 4.05 -8.58
N PHE A 131 -6.56 4.38 -9.82
CA PHE A 131 -7.78 3.87 -10.45
C PHE A 131 -9.02 4.39 -9.73
N LEU A 132 -9.26 5.72 -9.84
CA LEU A 132 -10.28 6.43 -9.07
C LEU A 132 -11.66 6.37 -9.71
N ASP A 133 -11.71 6.11 -11.02
CA ASP A 133 -12.91 6.06 -11.83
C ASP A 133 -12.92 4.76 -12.63
N GLU A 134 -14.03 4.03 -12.54
CA GLU A 134 -14.22 2.77 -13.26
C GLU A 134 -14.27 2.97 -14.77
N LEU A 135 -14.72 4.15 -15.24
CA LEU A 135 -14.83 4.49 -16.66
C LEU A 135 -13.48 4.57 -17.36
N TRP A 136 -12.38 4.70 -16.61
CA TRP A 136 -11.03 4.64 -17.19
C TRP A 136 -10.73 3.27 -17.80
N ASN A 137 -11.30 2.19 -17.24
CA ASN A 137 -11.24 0.83 -17.78
C ASN A 137 -12.24 -0.10 -17.08
N GLU A 138 -13.51 -0.07 -17.49
CA GLU A 138 -14.58 -0.80 -16.80
C GLU A 138 -14.30 -2.30 -16.66
N ALA A 139 -13.81 -2.92 -17.74
CA ALA A 139 -13.47 -4.35 -17.75
C ALA A 139 -12.40 -4.68 -16.70
N LEU A 140 -11.37 -3.84 -16.55
CA LEU A 140 -10.35 -4.02 -15.53
C LEU A 140 -10.89 -3.71 -14.12
N ALA A 141 -11.73 -2.69 -13.96
CA ALA A 141 -12.36 -2.34 -12.69
C ALA A 141 -13.16 -3.54 -12.14
N HIS A 142 -14.01 -4.15 -12.96
CA HIS A 142 -14.75 -5.36 -12.60
C HIS A 142 -13.82 -6.53 -12.26
N ARG A 143 -12.76 -6.77 -13.04
CA ARG A 143 -11.78 -7.83 -12.76
C ARG A 143 -11.07 -7.62 -11.42
N LEU A 144 -10.74 -6.39 -11.08
CA LEU A 144 -9.99 -6.02 -9.88
C LEU A 144 -10.89 -5.71 -8.67
N TYR A 145 -12.21 -5.73 -8.81
CA TYR A 145 -13.15 -5.49 -7.70
C TYR A 145 -12.87 -6.39 -6.48
N ARG A 146 -12.69 -5.81 -5.29
CA ARG A 146 -12.28 -6.51 -4.04
C ARG A 146 -10.86 -7.11 -4.03
N PHE A 147 -9.99 -6.70 -4.96
CA PHE A 147 -8.58 -7.07 -4.90
C PHE A 147 -7.89 -6.47 -3.66
N ARG A 148 -7.19 -7.29 -2.89
CA ARG A 148 -6.38 -6.85 -1.75
C ARG A 148 -5.07 -6.24 -2.25
N ASN A 149 -5.11 -4.94 -2.52
CA ASN A 149 -4.02 -4.23 -3.19
C ASN A 149 -2.82 -3.93 -2.27
N CYS A 150 -3.04 -3.74 -0.97
CA CYS A 150 -1.98 -3.45 -0.01
C CYS A 150 -1.58 -4.72 0.75
N ASN A 151 -0.27 -4.96 0.89
CA ASN A 151 0.25 -6.10 1.65
C ASN A 151 1.44 -5.65 2.51
N THR A 152 1.63 -6.30 3.66
CA THR A 152 2.80 -6.12 4.54
C THR A 152 3.42 -7.47 4.86
N TRP A 153 4.72 -7.50 5.17
CA TRP A 153 5.42 -8.69 5.64
C TRP A 153 6.39 -8.36 6.77
N GLY A 154 6.94 -9.40 7.40
CA GLY A 154 7.85 -9.27 8.53
C GLY A 154 7.15 -9.04 9.86
N THR A 155 7.96 -8.94 10.90
CA THR A 155 7.53 -8.69 12.28
C THR A 155 7.44 -7.18 12.54
N TRP A 156 6.42 -6.77 13.30
CA TRP A 156 6.07 -5.36 13.54
C TRP A 156 5.88 -5.07 15.03
N ASP A 157 6.79 -5.57 15.86
CA ASP A 157 6.79 -5.46 17.33
C ASP A 157 7.85 -4.48 17.86
N SER A 158 8.59 -3.81 16.96
CA SER A 158 9.56 -2.79 17.36
C SER A 158 8.86 -1.49 17.81
N PRO A 159 9.48 -0.73 18.72
CA PRO A 159 9.00 0.61 19.05
C PRO A 159 9.06 1.53 17.81
N ALA A 160 8.32 2.64 17.85
CA ALA A 160 8.43 3.66 16.82
C ALA A 160 9.82 4.30 16.87
N ALA A 161 10.53 4.30 15.74
CA ALA A 161 11.79 5.02 15.55
C ALA A 161 11.57 6.53 15.39
N TRP A 162 10.37 6.95 14.98
CA TRP A 162 10.03 8.36 14.81
C TRP A 162 8.53 8.64 14.99
N GLU A 163 8.25 9.89 15.38
CA GLU A 163 6.90 10.43 15.55
C GLU A 163 6.72 11.72 14.77
N LEU A 164 5.49 11.99 14.32
CA LEU A 164 5.13 13.27 13.71
C LEU A 164 4.29 14.09 14.71
N PRO A 165 4.84 15.19 15.28
CA PRO A 165 4.24 15.91 16.41
C PRO A 165 2.78 16.35 16.16
N SER A 166 2.46 16.77 14.94
CA SER A 166 1.12 17.29 14.59
C SER A 166 0.09 16.23 14.23
N GLN A 167 0.49 14.96 14.15
CA GLN A 167 -0.39 13.86 13.73
C GLN A 167 -0.65 12.81 14.81
N ALA A 168 0.15 12.73 15.88
CA ALA A 168 -0.03 11.72 16.92
C ALA A 168 -1.48 11.71 17.48
N GLU A 169 -2.01 12.87 17.85
CA GLU A 169 -3.40 12.99 18.33
C GLU A 169 -4.43 12.63 17.25
N LYS A 170 -4.23 13.07 16.00
CA LYS A 170 -5.13 12.76 14.88
C LYS A 170 -5.12 11.27 14.50
N LEU A 171 -4.05 10.55 14.82
CA LEU A 171 -3.88 9.13 14.50
C LEU A 171 -4.33 8.22 15.64
N LYS A 172 -4.55 8.75 16.85
CA LYS A 172 -4.95 7.97 18.02
C LYS A 172 -6.21 7.14 17.79
N PRO A 173 -7.29 7.65 17.16
CA PRO A 173 -8.44 6.82 16.78
C PRO A 173 -8.05 5.67 15.84
N LEU A 174 -7.19 5.94 14.85
CA LEU A 174 -6.74 4.92 13.89
C LEU A 174 -5.86 3.84 14.54
N LEU A 175 -5.06 4.20 15.54
CA LEU A 175 -4.23 3.25 16.29
C LEU A 175 -5.10 2.29 17.11
N GLN A 176 -6.09 2.81 17.83
CA GLN A 176 -7.02 1.98 18.59
C GLN A 176 -7.80 1.02 17.68
N LEU A 177 -8.27 1.50 16.52
CA LEU A 177 -8.94 0.64 15.53
C LEU A 177 -8.04 -0.46 14.99
N ALA A 178 -6.75 -0.17 14.76
CA ALA A 178 -5.79 -1.16 14.27
C ALA A 178 -5.55 -2.30 15.29
N GLU A 179 -5.76 -2.03 16.57
CA GLU A 179 -5.67 -2.98 17.68
C GLU A 179 -7.03 -3.61 18.03
N ASN A 180 -8.06 -3.40 17.19
CA ASN A 180 -9.42 -3.85 17.43
C ASN A 180 -10.08 -3.24 18.68
N ARG A 181 -9.74 -1.99 19.02
CA ARG A 181 -10.30 -1.23 20.16
C ARG A 181 -11.13 -0.04 19.69
N CYS A 182 -12.20 0.26 20.41
CA CYS A 182 -13.09 1.39 20.16
C CYS A 182 -12.39 2.73 20.45
N PRO A 183 -12.32 3.67 19.48
CA PRO A 183 -11.71 5.00 19.66
C PRO A 183 -12.25 5.86 20.80
N VAL A 184 -13.48 5.55 21.24
CA VAL A 184 -14.22 6.35 22.23
C VAL A 184 -14.08 5.77 23.63
N CYS A 185 -14.30 4.46 23.79
CA CYS A 185 -14.34 3.81 25.10
C CYS A 185 -13.27 2.73 25.31
N GLY A 186 -12.44 2.43 24.30
CA GLY A 186 -11.34 1.47 24.40
C GLY A 186 -11.74 -0.01 24.41
N THR A 187 -13.04 -0.34 24.40
CA THR A 187 -13.52 -1.73 24.41
C THR A 187 -13.24 -2.46 23.08
N PRO A 188 -13.13 -3.80 23.08
CA PRO A 188 -12.95 -4.57 21.86
C PRO A 188 -14.09 -4.35 20.85
N LEU A 189 -13.75 -4.12 19.58
CA LEU A 189 -14.72 -3.92 18.51
C LEU A 189 -15.21 -5.24 17.92
N ASN A 190 -16.48 -5.24 17.52
CA ASN A 190 -17.06 -6.29 16.68
C ASN A 190 -17.40 -5.70 15.31
N TRP A 191 -16.65 -6.13 14.27
CA TRP A 191 -16.81 -5.62 12.92
C TRP A 191 -17.92 -6.35 12.16
N ASN A 192 -18.92 -5.61 11.71
CA ASN A 192 -19.88 -6.15 10.75
C ASN A 192 -19.21 -6.33 9.37
N LYS A 193 -19.44 -7.48 8.74
CA LYS A 193 -18.93 -7.78 7.38
C LYS A 193 -19.72 -7.07 6.27
N ARG A 194 -20.92 -6.57 6.58
CA ARG A 194 -21.80 -5.89 5.63
C ARG A 194 -21.25 -4.50 5.32
N LEU A 195 -21.04 -4.22 4.03
CA LEU A 195 -20.69 -2.89 3.57
C LEU A 195 -21.94 -2.00 3.67
N PHE A 196 -21.76 -0.80 4.21
CA PHE A 196 -22.81 0.21 4.28
C PHE A 196 -22.45 1.34 3.31
N PRO A 197 -23.37 1.77 2.42
CA PRO A 197 -23.13 2.90 1.54
C PRO A 197 -22.76 4.15 2.34
N LEU A 198 -21.68 4.83 1.97
CA LEU A 198 -21.21 6.03 2.65
C LEU A 198 -22.29 7.12 2.70
N VAL A 199 -23.09 7.26 1.63
CA VAL A 199 -24.19 8.23 1.59
C VAL A 199 -25.19 8.01 2.74
N LEU A 200 -25.51 6.76 3.09
CA LEU A 200 -26.41 6.47 4.19
C LEU A 200 -25.77 6.78 5.55
N VAL A 201 -24.46 6.53 5.69
CA VAL A 201 -23.72 6.93 6.90
C VAL A 201 -23.75 8.45 7.08
N LEU A 202 -23.54 9.22 6.01
CA LEU A 202 -23.51 10.68 6.06
C LEU A 202 -24.89 11.29 6.36
N LEU A 203 -25.98 10.65 5.95
CA LEU A 203 -27.36 11.08 6.28
C LEU A 203 -27.66 11.04 7.78
N GLU A 204 -26.95 10.20 8.55
CA GLU A 204 -27.09 10.08 10.00
C GLU A 204 -26.33 11.18 10.77
N ASN A 205 -25.82 12.22 10.09
CA ASN A 205 -25.04 13.31 10.67
C ASN A 205 -23.88 12.84 11.59
N PRO A 206 -22.98 11.99 11.08
CA PRO A 206 -21.90 11.44 11.89
C PRO A 206 -20.82 12.48 12.20
N THR A 207 -20.03 12.22 13.25
CA THR A 207 -18.78 12.95 13.50
C THR A 207 -17.60 12.20 12.86
N GLU A 208 -16.83 12.86 11.99
CA GLU A 208 -15.60 12.27 11.44
C GLU A 208 -14.48 12.30 12.51
N ILE A 209 -14.13 11.13 13.04
CA ILE A 209 -13.12 10.98 14.09
C ILE A 209 -11.71 10.75 13.53
N ALA A 210 -11.63 10.27 12.29
CA ALA A 210 -10.41 10.17 11.50
C ALA A 210 -10.80 10.12 10.02
N LYS A 211 -9.84 10.39 9.11
CA LYS A 211 -10.14 10.44 7.67
C LYS A 211 -10.84 9.15 7.17
N GLY A 212 -12.10 9.29 6.75
CA GLY A 212 -12.95 8.18 6.28
C GLY A 212 -13.49 7.27 7.40
N ILE A 213 -13.44 7.72 8.65
CA ILE A 213 -13.92 6.99 9.84
C ILE A 213 -14.89 7.89 10.59
N TYR A 214 -16.11 7.39 10.70
CA TYR A 214 -17.25 8.14 11.19
C TYR A 214 -17.78 7.50 12.46
N LEU A 215 -17.98 8.33 13.49
CA LEU A 215 -18.72 7.98 14.68
C LEU A 215 -20.19 8.38 14.45
N LEU A 216 -21.07 7.39 14.40
CA LEU A 216 -22.51 7.62 14.32
C LEU A 216 -23.01 8.22 15.64
N PRO A 217 -24.06 9.06 15.60
CA PRO A 217 -24.70 9.50 16.83
C PRO A 217 -25.26 8.29 17.60
N PRO A 218 -25.33 8.37 18.94
CA PRO A 218 -25.99 7.34 19.72
C PRO A 218 -27.43 7.17 19.24
N ILE A 219 -27.88 5.92 19.09
CA ILE A 219 -29.27 5.62 18.78
C ILE A 219 -30.09 6.15 19.97
N PRO A 220 -31.03 7.08 19.78
CA PRO A 220 -31.85 7.57 20.87
C PRO A 220 -32.56 6.38 21.52
N GLU A 221 -32.51 6.30 22.84
CA GLU A 221 -33.23 5.28 23.57
C GLU A 221 -34.70 5.35 23.18
N ARG A 222 -35.28 4.20 22.84
CA ARG A 222 -36.71 4.12 22.52
C ARG A 222 -37.44 4.57 23.79
N PRO A 223 -38.31 5.59 23.72
CA PRO A 223 -39.08 5.98 24.90
C PRO A 223 -39.88 4.78 25.41
N PRO A 224 -40.06 4.67 26.74
CA PRO A 224 -40.75 3.56 27.38
C PRO A 224 -42.18 3.35 26.87
#